data_AF-A0A4C1VCD0-F1
#
_entry.id   AF-A0A4C1VCD0-F1
#
_cell.length_a   1.000
_cell.length_b   1.000
_cell.length_c   1.000
_cell.angle_alpha   90.00
_cell.angle_beta   90.00
_cell.angle_gamma   90.00
#
_symmetry.space_group_name_H-M   'P 1'
#
loop_
_entity.id
_entity.type
_entity.pdbx_description
1 polymer ?
#
loop_
_entity_poly.entity_id
_entity_poly.type
_entity_poly.pdbx_seq_one_letter_code
_entity_poly.pdbx_strand_id
1 'polypeptide(L)'
;MPNNKILTTQARKMVYDVNCFIKKETDAIVGKMQLVKNSTREATIALDKNLETAICSLHQIKNRVISVADKSSLSTICSNLERIQKETVEYNRKNEDEIQGIINNLKQNQKRTAVATNTSVTTVRRISTLANSSDSSDVFETPGRKRRRSKPITGIDTYKQDVIRECIQNFHITNKELPTIQNLKRKLQEDIDFQGSESSLRRIIKELGFRWKKKKIE
;
A
#
# COMPACT_ATOMS: atom_id res chain seq x y z
N MET A 1 -34.66 80.45 -82.02
CA MET A 1 -34.93 79.30 -82.92
C MET A 1 -33.66 79.02 -83.70
N PRO A 2 -32.99 77.87 -83.53
CA PRO A 2 -31.78 77.60 -84.31
C PRO A 2 -32.13 77.44 -85.80
N ASN A 3 -31.43 78.20 -86.65
CA ASN A 3 -31.54 78.14 -88.12
C ASN A 3 -31.19 76.72 -88.60
N ASN A 4 -32.18 76.00 -89.13
CA ASN A 4 -31.98 74.66 -89.66
C ASN A 4 -31.31 74.77 -91.04
N LYS A 5 -29.97 74.70 -91.08
CA LYS A 5 -29.21 74.70 -92.34
C LYS A 5 -29.51 73.41 -93.10
N ILE A 6 -30.11 73.53 -94.28
CA ILE A 6 -30.41 72.38 -95.14
C ILE A 6 -29.11 71.92 -95.82
N LEU A 7 -28.69 70.68 -95.55
CA LEU A 7 -27.53 70.08 -96.19
C LEU A 7 -27.72 69.99 -97.71
N THR A 8 -26.67 70.33 -98.45
CA THR A 8 -26.59 70.11 -99.90
C THR A 8 -26.65 68.61 -100.22
N THR A 9 -27.11 68.27 -101.41
CA THR A 9 -27.31 66.87 -101.85
C THR A 9 -26.03 66.04 -101.74
N GLN A 10 -24.88 66.64 -102.04
CA GLN A 10 -23.57 66.00 -101.94
C GLN A 10 -23.20 65.64 -100.49
N ALA A 11 -23.45 66.55 -99.53
CA ALA A 11 -23.15 66.29 -98.12
C ALA A 11 -24.02 65.14 -97.56
N ARG A 12 -25.29 65.05 -97.95
CA ARG A 12 -26.17 63.95 -97.53
C ARG A 12 -25.67 62.59 -98.01
N LYS A 13 -25.20 62.51 -99.26
CA LYS A 13 -24.64 61.27 -99.82
C LYS A 13 -23.39 60.83 -99.06
N MET A 14 -22.47 61.75 -98.75
CA MET A 14 -21.29 61.43 -97.96
C MET A 14 -21.63 60.92 -96.56
N VAL A 15 -22.61 61.54 -95.88
CA VAL A 15 -23.09 61.08 -94.57
C VAL A 15 -23.65 59.66 -94.67
N TYR A 16 -24.40 59.35 -95.74
CA TYR A 16 -24.93 58.01 -95.97
C TYR A 16 -23.81 56.97 -96.18
N ASP A 17 -22.86 57.26 -97.06
CA ASP A 17 -21.75 56.36 -97.39
C ASP A 17 -20.88 56.07 -96.15
N VAL A 18 -20.58 57.09 -95.33
CA VAL A 18 -19.85 56.93 -94.06
C VAL A 18 -20.66 56.09 -93.07
N ASN A 19 -21.96 56.33 -92.92
CA ASN A 19 -22.80 55.52 -92.03
C ASN A 19 -22.90 54.06 -92.50
N CYS A 20 -22.98 53.81 -93.81
CA CYS A 20 -22.94 52.47 -94.37
C CYS A 20 -21.61 51.77 -94.11
N PHE A 21 -20.49 52.48 -94.24
CA PHE A 21 -19.17 51.95 -93.92
C PHE A 21 -19.04 51.61 -92.43
N ILE A 22 -19.40 52.53 -91.54
CA ILE A 22 -19.39 52.33 -90.08
C ILE A 22 -20.26 51.12 -89.72
N LYS A 23 -21.49 51.04 -90.26
CA LYS A 23 -22.39 49.92 -89.98
C LYS A 23 -21.79 48.58 -90.40
N LYS A 24 -21.16 48.52 -91.57
CA LYS A 24 -20.50 47.30 -92.07
C LYS A 24 -19.31 46.90 -91.19
N GLU A 25 -18.49 47.86 -90.75
CA GLU A 25 -17.39 47.57 -89.81
C GLU A 25 -17.92 47.11 -88.45
N THR A 26 -18.97 47.75 -87.92
CA THR A 26 -19.57 47.36 -86.63
C THR A 26 -20.16 45.95 -86.71
N ASP A 27 -20.87 45.60 -87.79
CA ASP A 27 -21.46 44.28 -87.96
C ASP A 27 -20.37 43.18 -88.05
N ALA A 28 -19.24 43.47 -88.72
CA ALA A 28 -18.10 42.57 -88.79
C ALA A 28 -17.42 42.36 -87.42
N ILE A 29 -17.27 43.43 -86.63
CA ILE A 29 -16.71 43.36 -85.27
C ILE A 29 -17.64 42.58 -84.34
N VAL A 30 -18.96 42.86 -84.39
CA VAL A 30 -19.97 42.14 -83.60
C VAL A 30 -19.97 40.65 -83.93
N GLY A 31 -19.87 40.28 -85.21
CA GLY A 31 -19.75 38.88 -85.63
C GLY A 31 -18.53 38.17 -85.03
N LYS A 32 -17.35 38.81 -85.08
CA LYS A 32 -16.13 38.27 -84.46
C LYS A 32 -16.26 38.16 -82.93
N MET A 33 -16.84 39.17 -82.29
CA MET A 33 -17.05 39.18 -80.85
C MET A 33 -17.99 38.06 -80.40
N GLN A 34 -19.05 37.79 -81.16
CA GLN A 34 -19.98 36.70 -80.87
C GLN A 34 -19.31 35.33 -81.02
N LEU A 35 -18.45 35.15 -82.02
CA LEU A 35 -17.68 33.92 -82.21
C LEU A 35 -16.73 33.67 -81.04
N VAL A 36 -15.99 34.70 -80.62
CA VAL A 36 -15.11 34.62 -79.44
C VAL A 36 -15.90 34.28 -78.18
N LYS A 37 -17.06 34.92 -77.96
CA LYS A 37 -17.93 34.65 -76.80
C LYS A 37 -18.45 33.22 -76.77
N ASN A 38 -18.79 32.65 -77.93
CA ASN A 38 -19.25 31.26 -78.00
C ASN A 38 -18.11 30.29 -77.71
N SER A 39 -16.93 30.52 -78.30
CA SER A 39 -15.75 29.68 -78.07
C SER A 39 -15.29 29.70 -76.62
N THR A 40 -15.30 30.87 -75.96
CA THR A 40 -14.96 30.96 -74.53
C THR A 40 -15.97 30.23 -73.66
N ARG A 41 -17.28 30.33 -73.98
CA ARG A 41 -18.34 29.59 -73.27
C ARG A 41 -18.18 28.08 -73.41
N GLU A 42 -17.86 27.59 -74.61
CA GLU A 42 -17.61 26.17 -74.85
C GLU A 42 -16.39 25.67 -74.04
N ALA A 43 -15.30 26.45 -74.02
CA ALA A 43 -14.11 26.13 -73.24
C ALA A 43 -14.41 26.07 -71.73
N THR A 44 -15.21 27.00 -71.20
CA THR A 44 -15.61 26.97 -69.78
C THR A 44 -16.42 25.73 -69.43
N ILE A 45 -17.39 25.35 -70.27
CA ILE A 45 -18.23 24.17 -70.04
C ILE A 45 -17.38 22.88 -70.08
N ALA A 46 -16.39 22.82 -70.97
CA ALA A 46 -15.48 21.68 -71.04
C ALA A 46 -14.60 21.57 -69.78
N LEU A 47 -14.11 22.70 -69.26
CA LEU A 47 -13.31 22.74 -68.03
C LEU A 47 -14.12 22.24 -66.82
N ASP A 48 -15.37 22.70 -66.69
CA ASP A 48 -16.25 22.32 -65.57
C ASP A 48 -16.52 20.80 -65.56
N LYS A 49 -16.81 20.21 -66.73
CA LYS A 49 -17.01 18.75 -66.85
C LYS A 49 -15.76 17.96 -66.48
N ASN A 50 -14.58 18.43 -66.88
CA ASN A 50 -13.32 17.78 -66.52
C ASN A 50 -13.04 17.86 -65.01
N LEU A 51 -13.41 18.96 -64.36
CA LEU A 51 -13.32 19.10 -62.91
C LEU A 51 -14.25 18.13 -62.18
N GLU A 52 -15.52 18.02 -62.60
CA GLU A 52 -16.48 17.10 -62.00
C GLU A 52 -16.03 15.64 -62.09
N THR A 53 -15.55 15.21 -63.26
CA THR A 53 -15.04 13.83 -63.46
C THR A 53 -13.83 13.52 -62.59
N ALA A 54 -12.92 14.48 -62.41
CA ALA A 54 -11.77 14.33 -61.51
C ALA A 54 -12.21 14.19 -60.04
N ILE A 55 -13.18 15.01 -59.60
CA ILE A 55 -13.73 14.94 -58.24
C ILE A 55 -14.40 13.58 -57.99
N CYS A 56 -15.22 13.10 -58.93
CA CYS A 56 -15.86 11.78 -58.82
C CYS A 56 -14.83 10.66 -58.71
N SER A 57 -13.76 10.70 -59.52
CA SER A 57 -12.69 9.71 -59.50
C SER A 57 -11.94 9.70 -58.17
N LEU A 58 -11.59 10.88 -57.64
CA LEU A 58 -10.94 11.02 -56.34
C LEU A 58 -11.82 10.51 -55.19
N HIS A 59 -13.13 10.78 -55.25
CA HIS A 59 -14.09 10.29 -54.27
C HIS A 59 -14.20 8.76 -54.29
N GLN A 60 -14.17 8.16 -55.49
CA GLN A 60 -14.17 6.71 -55.66
C GLN A 60 -12.88 6.08 -55.11
N ILE A 61 -11.71 6.68 -55.35
CA ILE A 61 -10.43 6.24 -54.79
C ILE A 61 -10.46 6.31 -53.26
N LYS A 62 -10.90 7.44 -52.69
CA LYS A 62 -11.01 7.63 -51.24
C LYS A 62 -11.88 6.55 -50.60
N ASN A 63 -13.03 6.25 -51.20
CA ASN A 63 -13.96 5.24 -50.67
C ASN A 63 -13.40 3.81 -50.77
N ARG A 64 -12.66 3.50 -51.83
CA ARG A 64 -11.99 2.20 -51.98
C ARG A 64 -10.92 1.98 -50.90
N VAL A 65 -10.10 3.00 -50.62
CA VAL A 65 -9.03 2.95 -49.62
C VAL A 65 -9.58 2.71 -48.20
N ILE A 66 -10.68 3.38 -47.82
CA ILE A 66 -11.29 3.26 -46.47
C ILE A 66 -11.92 1.87 -46.24
N SER A 67 -12.38 1.18 -47.28
CA SER A 67 -13.16 -0.06 -47.11
C SER A 67 -12.35 -1.35 -46.95
N VAL A 68 -11.15 -1.42 -47.53
CA VAL A 68 -10.40 -2.67 -47.68
C VAL A 68 -9.38 -2.91 -46.55
N ALA A 69 -8.88 -1.86 -45.88
CA ALA A 69 -7.75 -1.98 -44.95
C ALA A 69 -8.14 -2.23 -43.47
N ASP A 70 -9.29 -1.73 -42.98
CA ASP A 70 -9.43 -1.53 -41.53
C ASP A 70 -10.40 -2.49 -40.81
N LYS A 71 -11.52 -2.92 -41.42
CA LYS A 71 -12.60 -3.56 -40.63
C LYS A 71 -12.34 -5.01 -40.19
N SER A 72 -11.83 -5.87 -41.07
CA SER A 72 -11.60 -7.29 -40.76
C SER A 72 -10.39 -7.49 -39.85
N SER A 73 -9.30 -6.77 -40.11
CA SER A 73 -8.08 -6.78 -39.31
C SER A 73 -8.34 -6.22 -37.90
N LEU A 74 -9.02 -5.07 -37.78
CA LEU A 74 -9.37 -4.51 -36.46
C LEU A 74 -10.33 -5.42 -35.69
N SER A 75 -11.35 -5.99 -36.34
CA SER A 75 -12.28 -6.92 -35.66
C SER A 75 -11.56 -8.15 -35.08
N THR A 76 -10.58 -8.68 -35.82
CA THR A 76 -9.79 -9.83 -35.38
C THR A 76 -8.87 -9.46 -34.22
N ILE A 77 -8.22 -8.29 -34.30
CA ILE A 77 -7.37 -7.76 -33.23
C ILE A 77 -8.18 -7.51 -31.96
N CYS A 78 -9.35 -6.88 -32.06
CA CYS A 78 -10.25 -6.63 -30.93
C CYS A 78 -10.68 -7.94 -30.27
N SER A 79 -11.09 -8.94 -31.06
CA SER A 79 -11.48 -10.26 -30.52
C SER A 79 -10.34 -10.96 -29.79
N ASN A 80 -9.11 -10.86 -30.31
CA ASN A 80 -7.92 -11.41 -29.66
C ASN A 80 -7.58 -10.68 -28.36
N LEU A 81 -7.69 -9.35 -28.33
CA LEU A 81 -7.48 -8.56 -27.11
C LEU A 81 -8.50 -8.91 -26.03
N GLU A 82 -9.78 -9.06 -26.37
CA GLU A 82 -10.83 -9.48 -25.43
C GLU A 82 -10.55 -10.88 -24.85
N ARG A 83 -10.06 -11.80 -25.69
CA ARG A 83 -9.68 -13.15 -25.23
C ARG A 83 -8.52 -13.09 -24.23
N ILE A 84 -7.47 -12.33 -24.54
CA ILE A 84 -6.32 -12.14 -23.65
C ILE A 84 -6.75 -11.47 -22.34
N GLN A 85 -7.64 -10.48 -22.40
CA GLN A 85 -8.20 -9.84 -21.20
C GLN A 85 -8.95 -10.85 -20.32
N LYS A 86 -9.76 -11.73 -20.91
CA LYS A 86 -10.45 -12.79 -20.15
C LYS A 86 -9.49 -13.80 -19.53
N GLU A 87 -8.50 -14.27 -20.30
CA GLU A 87 -7.48 -15.21 -19.83
C GLU A 87 -6.66 -14.63 -18.66
N THR A 88 -6.27 -13.35 -18.76
CA THR A 88 -5.51 -12.67 -17.70
C THR A 88 -6.32 -12.47 -16.41
N VAL A 89 -7.61 -12.10 -16.53
CA VAL A 89 -8.51 -11.99 -15.37
C VAL A 89 -8.70 -13.35 -14.69
N GLU A 90 -8.88 -14.42 -15.47
CA GLU A 90 -9.04 -15.77 -14.92
C GLU A 90 -7.78 -16.28 -14.22
N TYR A 91 -6.60 -16.03 -14.81
CA TYR A 91 -5.32 -16.36 -14.21
C TYR A 91 -5.12 -15.64 -12.86
N ASN A 92 -5.40 -14.34 -12.82
CA ASN A 92 -5.28 -13.55 -11.59
C ASN A 92 -6.23 -14.07 -10.50
N ARG A 93 -7.48 -14.39 -10.87
CA ARG A 93 -8.47 -14.95 -9.93
C ARG A 93 -7.99 -16.27 -9.31
N LYS A 94 -7.44 -17.18 -10.13
CA LYS A 94 -6.89 -18.46 -9.64
C LYS A 94 -5.75 -18.23 -8.64
N ASN A 95 -4.83 -17.31 -8.93
CA ASN A 95 -3.74 -16.98 -8.02
C ASN A 95 -4.25 -16.38 -6.71
N GLU A 96 -5.26 -15.50 -6.76
CA GLU A 96 -5.87 -14.94 -5.55
C GLU A 96 -6.53 -16.02 -4.68
N ASP A 97 -7.27 -16.94 -5.30
CA ASP A 97 -7.90 -18.07 -4.61
C ASP A 97 -6.83 -18.98 -3.94
N GLU A 98 -5.71 -19.24 -4.61
CA GLU A 98 -4.58 -20.00 -4.06
C GLU A 98 -3.93 -19.29 -2.86
N ILE A 99 -3.64 -17.98 -3.00
CA ILE A 99 -3.09 -17.15 -1.92
C ILE A 99 -4.04 -17.16 -0.71
N GLN A 100 -5.35 -17.03 -0.95
CA GLN A 100 -6.35 -17.04 0.11
C GLN A 100 -6.42 -18.40 0.81
N GLY A 101 -6.25 -19.50 0.06
CA GLY A 101 -6.09 -20.85 0.59
C GLY A 101 -4.89 -20.99 1.53
N ILE A 102 -3.73 -20.46 1.11
CA ILE A 102 -2.50 -20.46 1.92
C ILE A 102 -2.70 -19.65 3.20
N ILE A 103 -3.25 -18.43 3.11
CA ILE A 103 -3.52 -17.57 4.28
C ILE A 103 -4.46 -18.27 5.27
N ASN A 104 -5.50 -18.93 4.76
CA ASN A 104 -6.45 -19.67 5.60
C ASN A 104 -5.77 -20.85 6.31
N ASN A 105 -4.85 -21.55 5.64
CA ASN A 105 -4.04 -22.60 6.28
C ASN A 105 -3.17 -22.02 7.39
N LEU A 106 -2.47 -20.91 7.12
CA LEU A 106 -1.63 -20.23 8.10
C LEU A 106 -2.40 -19.76 9.34
N LYS A 107 -3.62 -19.24 9.16
CA LYS A 107 -4.51 -18.87 10.28
C LYS A 107 -4.87 -20.06 11.17
N GLN A 108 -4.86 -21.28 10.62
CA GLN A 108 -5.17 -22.51 11.36
C GLN A 108 -3.94 -23.16 12.01
N ASN A 109 -2.72 -22.65 11.79
CA ASN A 109 -1.50 -23.22 12.35
C ASN A 109 -1.57 -23.46 13.85
N GLN A 110 -2.02 -22.46 14.63
CA GLN A 110 -2.14 -22.58 16.08
C GLN A 110 -3.13 -23.67 16.51
N LYS A 111 -4.21 -23.87 15.73
CA LYS A 111 -5.18 -24.94 15.99
C LYS A 111 -4.57 -26.32 15.71
N ARG A 112 -3.85 -26.46 14.60
CA ARG A 112 -3.15 -27.71 14.24
C ARG A 112 -2.09 -28.07 15.28
N THR A 113 -1.29 -27.09 15.72
CA THR A 113 -0.30 -27.28 16.78
C THR A 113 -0.95 -27.69 18.10
N ALA A 114 -2.07 -27.05 18.48
CA ALA A 114 -2.82 -27.40 19.69
C ALA A 114 -3.31 -28.86 19.67
N VAL A 115 -3.87 -29.31 18.54
CA VAL A 115 -4.32 -30.70 18.35
C VAL A 115 -3.12 -31.67 18.41
N ALA A 116 -2.04 -31.38 17.69
CA ALA A 116 -0.86 -32.25 17.64
C ALA A 116 -0.14 -32.38 18.99
N THR A 117 -0.15 -31.32 19.80
CA THR A 117 0.48 -31.31 21.13
C THR A 117 -0.48 -31.67 22.27
N ASN A 118 -1.76 -31.91 21.96
CA ASN A 118 -2.83 -32.11 22.93
C ASN A 118 -2.88 -30.99 24.01
N THR A 119 -2.73 -29.74 23.57
CA THR A 119 -2.80 -28.55 24.43
C THR A 119 -3.90 -27.61 23.96
N SER A 120 -4.26 -26.62 24.79
CA SER A 120 -5.25 -25.62 24.40
C SER A 120 -4.66 -24.61 23.41
N VAL A 121 -5.48 -24.11 22.48
CA VAL A 121 -5.10 -23.04 21.54
C VAL A 121 -4.61 -21.79 22.28
N THR A 122 -5.20 -21.49 23.45
CA THR A 122 -4.78 -20.39 24.32
C THR A 122 -3.36 -20.56 24.84
N THR A 123 -2.94 -21.79 25.15
CA THR A 123 -1.58 -22.09 25.60
C THR A 123 -0.58 -21.87 24.47
N VAL A 124 -0.84 -22.43 23.28
CA VAL A 124 -0.01 -22.23 22.07
C VAL A 124 0.12 -20.74 21.74
N ARG A 125 -1.00 -20.00 21.77
CA ARG A 125 -1.00 -18.55 21.54
C ARG A 125 -0.15 -17.80 22.55
N ARG A 126 -0.27 -18.14 23.85
CA ARG A 126 0.51 -17.52 24.93
C ARG A 126 2.01 -17.77 24.75
N ILE A 127 2.39 -18.99 24.40
CA ILE A 127 3.80 -19.35 24.12
C ILE A 127 4.32 -18.54 22.94
N SER A 128 3.57 -18.48 21.83
CA SER A 128 3.96 -17.70 20.65
C SER A 128 4.11 -16.20 20.96
N THR A 129 3.20 -15.61 21.75
CA THR A 129 3.34 -14.21 22.16
C THR A 129 4.53 -13.98 23.07
N LEU A 130 4.82 -14.91 24.00
CA LEU A 130 5.97 -14.82 24.88
C LEU A 130 7.27 -14.88 24.09
N ALA A 131 7.39 -15.85 23.17
CA ALA A 131 8.57 -16.02 22.31
C ALA A 131 8.84 -14.79 21.42
N ASN A 132 7.79 -14.16 20.88
CA ASN A 132 7.95 -12.96 20.05
C ASN A 132 8.26 -11.69 20.85
N SER A 133 7.88 -11.63 22.12
CA SER A 133 8.10 -10.46 22.99
C SER A 133 9.47 -10.45 23.68
N SER A 134 10.14 -11.60 23.73
CA SER A 134 11.47 -11.72 24.32
C SER A 134 12.54 -11.47 23.26
N ASP A 135 13.04 -10.24 23.18
CA ASP A 135 14.08 -9.83 22.21
C ASP A 135 15.42 -10.60 22.32
N SER A 136 15.61 -11.46 23.34
CA SER A 136 16.86 -12.25 23.50
C SER A 136 16.84 -13.31 24.61
N SER A 137 15.72 -13.50 25.32
CA SER A 137 15.65 -14.46 26.43
C SER A 137 14.84 -15.67 26.04
N ASP A 138 15.53 -16.73 25.62
CA ASP A 138 14.99 -18.07 25.32
C ASP A 138 14.42 -18.81 26.56
N VAL A 139 14.32 -18.11 27.70
CA VAL A 139 13.95 -18.68 28.99
C VAL A 139 12.50 -18.36 29.32
N PHE A 140 11.64 -19.38 29.21
CA PHE A 140 10.29 -19.33 29.77
C PHE A 140 10.35 -19.32 31.31
N GLU A 141 9.85 -18.27 31.95
CA GLU A 141 9.76 -18.23 33.41
C GLU A 141 8.71 -19.23 33.94
N THR A 142 9.10 -20.05 34.91
CA THR A 142 8.18 -20.99 35.57
C THR A 142 7.08 -20.23 36.34
N PRO A 143 5.80 -20.60 36.14
CA PRO A 143 4.70 -20.03 36.90
C PRO A 143 4.96 -20.12 38.41
N GLY A 144 4.80 -19.00 39.12
CA GLY A 144 4.91 -18.95 40.58
C GLY A 144 6.28 -18.54 41.13
N ARG A 145 7.32 -18.38 40.30
CA ARG A 145 8.65 -17.89 40.73
C ARG A 145 8.59 -16.51 41.39
N LYS A 146 7.69 -15.63 40.92
CA LYS A 146 7.49 -14.26 41.42
C LYS A 146 6.56 -14.14 42.64
N ARG A 147 6.00 -15.24 43.15
CA ARG A 147 5.12 -15.18 44.33
C ARG A 147 5.94 -14.75 45.54
N ARG A 148 5.57 -13.62 46.15
CA ARG A 148 6.19 -13.14 47.39
C ARG A 148 5.94 -14.19 48.49
N ARG A 149 7.00 -14.85 48.95
CA ARG A 149 6.94 -15.70 50.14
C ARG A 149 7.23 -14.83 51.36
N SER A 150 6.46 -15.01 52.44
CA SER A 150 6.84 -14.45 53.73
C SER A 150 8.18 -15.06 54.13
N LYS A 151 9.19 -14.21 54.37
CA LYS A 151 10.45 -14.68 54.93
C LYS A 151 10.18 -15.13 56.37
N PRO A 152 10.79 -16.23 56.84
CA PRO A 152 10.78 -16.54 58.28
C PRO A 152 11.37 -15.35 59.06
N ILE A 153 10.98 -15.20 60.33
CA ILE A 153 11.46 -14.13 61.22
C ILE A 153 12.98 -14.25 61.40
N THR A 154 13.75 -13.69 60.47
CA THR A 154 15.23 -13.67 60.47
C THR A 154 15.77 -12.25 60.35
N GLY A 155 14.99 -11.32 59.79
CA GLY A 155 15.32 -9.89 59.75
C GLY A 155 14.98 -9.20 61.07
N ILE A 156 15.75 -9.49 62.12
CA ILE A 156 15.63 -8.81 63.41
C ILE A 156 16.35 -7.45 63.35
N ASP A 157 15.78 -6.43 63.99
CA ASP A 157 16.37 -5.10 64.14
C ASP A 157 17.72 -5.12 64.88
N THR A 158 18.62 -4.18 64.59
CA THR A 158 19.98 -4.11 65.13
C THR A 158 19.98 -4.11 66.66
N TYR A 159 19.05 -3.40 67.30
CA TYR A 159 18.91 -3.39 68.75
C TYR A 159 18.68 -4.80 69.33
N LYS A 160 17.71 -5.54 68.76
CA LYS A 160 17.40 -6.90 69.19
C LYS A 160 18.54 -7.88 68.90
N GLN A 161 19.32 -7.64 67.83
CA GLN A 161 20.53 -8.42 67.55
C GLN A 161 21.59 -8.24 68.64
N ASP A 162 21.78 -7.02 69.13
CA ASP A 162 22.73 -6.70 70.19
C ASP A 162 22.32 -7.36 71.51
N VAL A 163 21.03 -7.30 71.88
CA VAL A 163 20.50 -7.99 73.07
C VAL A 163 20.71 -9.50 72.97
N ILE A 164 20.51 -10.11 71.78
CA ILE A 164 20.79 -11.54 71.58
C ILE A 164 22.28 -11.84 71.78
N ARG A 165 23.17 -10.98 71.27
CA ARG A 165 24.63 -11.16 71.43
C ARG A 165 25.04 -11.11 72.90
N GLU A 166 24.55 -10.11 73.62
CA GLU A 166 24.80 -9.94 75.05
C GLU A 166 24.23 -11.11 75.85
N CYS A 167 23.00 -11.54 75.55
CA CYS A 167 22.35 -12.68 76.22
C CYS A 167 23.17 -13.96 76.05
N ILE A 168 23.75 -14.22 74.86
CA ILE A 168 24.62 -15.37 74.60
C ILE A 168 25.93 -15.29 75.40
N GLN A 169 26.58 -14.12 75.43
CA GLN A 169 27.84 -13.92 76.15
C GLN A 169 27.65 -14.04 77.66
N ASN A 170 26.60 -13.42 78.19
CA ASN A 170 26.28 -13.40 79.61
C ASN A 170 25.64 -14.72 80.09
N PHE A 171 25.24 -15.61 79.17
CA PHE A 171 24.58 -16.88 79.53
C PHE A 171 25.42 -17.73 80.49
N HIS A 172 26.74 -17.76 80.29
CA HIS A 172 27.67 -18.47 81.15
C HIS A 172 27.82 -17.85 82.55
N ILE A 173 27.63 -16.53 82.67
CA ILE A 173 27.76 -15.79 83.92
C ILE A 173 26.48 -15.91 84.74
N THR A 174 25.31 -15.70 84.12
CA THR A 174 24.02 -15.67 84.82
C THR A 174 23.50 -17.07 85.17
N ASN A 175 23.58 -18.03 84.24
CA ASN A 175 22.91 -19.33 84.38
C ASN A 175 23.88 -20.49 84.67
N LYS A 176 25.21 -20.25 84.60
CA LYS A 176 26.28 -21.27 84.78
C LYS A 176 26.14 -22.53 83.89
N GLU A 177 25.33 -22.46 82.84
CA GLU A 177 25.08 -23.54 81.89
C GLU A 177 25.68 -23.24 80.51
N LEU A 178 25.74 -24.25 79.63
CA LEU A 178 26.09 -24.05 78.23
C LEU A 178 24.88 -23.47 77.46
N PRO A 179 25.07 -22.45 76.61
CA PRO A 179 24.00 -21.85 75.83
C PRO A 179 23.52 -22.85 74.77
N THR A 180 22.45 -23.57 75.09
CA THR A 180 21.69 -24.37 74.11
C THR A 180 20.64 -23.47 73.45
N ILE A 181 20.26 -23.79 72.21
CA ILE A 181 19.30 -22.97 71.45
C ILE A 181 17.93 -22.92 72.12
N GLN A 182 17.52 -24.02 72.77
CA GLN A 182 16.28 -24.06 73.55
C GLN A 182 16.32 -23.15 74.77
N ASN A 183 17.40 -23.20 75.55
CA ASN A 183 17.52 -22.38 76.75
C ASN A 183 17.66 -20.90 76.40
N LEU A 184 18.39 -20.58 75.33
CA LEU A 184 18.46 -19.22 74.79
C LEU A 184 17.11 -18.73 74.31
N LYS A 185 16.33 -19.56 73.61
CA LYS A 185 15.00 -19.17 73.15
C LYS A 185 14.09 -18.83 74.33
N ARG A 186 14.06 -19.66 75.38
CA ARG A 186 13.25 -19.41 76.57
C ARG A 186 13.62 -18.08 77.22
N LYS A 187 14.91 -17.83 77.43
CA LYS A 187 15.40 -16.58 78.01
C LYS A 187 15.10 -15.36 77.13
N LEU A 188 15.29 -15.46 75.82
CA LEU A 188 14.95 -14.39 74.87
C LEU A 188 13.43 -14.17 74.72
N GLN A 189 12.62 -15.20 74.98
CA GLN A 189 11.18 -15.06 75.03
C GLN A 189 10.74 -14.27 76.27
N GLU A 190 11.43 -14.44 77.40
CA GLU A 190 11.20 -13.69 78.64
C GLU A 190 11.73 -12.24 78.55
N ASP A 191 12.91 -12.03 77.96
CA ASP A 191 13.58 -10.71 77.94
C ASP A 191 13.07 -9.77 76.84
N ILE A 192 12.73 -10.30 75.64
CA ILE A 192 12.43 -9.49 74.44
C ILE A 192 11.21 -9.95 73.64
N ASP A 193 10.35 -10.80 74.21
CA ASP A 193 9.16 -11.39 73.58
C ASP A 193 9.48 -12.02 72.20
N PHE A 194 10.57 -12.77 72.11
CA PHE A 194 11.01 -13.35 70.85
C PHE A 194 10.00 -14.36 70.26
N GLN A 195 9.35 -14.00 69.15
CA GLN A 195 8.32 -14.81 68.47
C GLN A 195 8.88 -15.85 67.47
N GLY A 196 10.21 -15.96 67.32
CA GLY A 196 10.80 -16.86 66.33
C GLY A 196 10.88 -18.32 66.77
N SER A 197 10.95 -19.23 65.79
CA SER A 197 11.23 -20.65 66.04
C SER A 197 12.70 -20.88 66.42
N GLU A 198 13.04 -22.05 66.97
CA GLU A 198 14.44 -22.45 67.22
C GLU A 198 15.29 -22.41 65.94
N SER A 199 14.68 -22.75 64.80
CA SER A 199 15.33 -22.70 63.49
C SER A 199 15.62 -21.27 63.05
N SER A 200 14.71 -20.33 63.36
CA SER A 200 14.92 -18.91 63.16
C SER A 200 16.08 -18.41 64.02
N LEU A 201 16.06 -18.71 65.32
CA LEU A 201 17.12 -18.31 66.25
C LEU A 201 18.48 -18.87 65.83
N ARG A 202 18.55 -20.12 65.39
CA ARG A 202 19.79 -20.72 64.86
C ARG A 202 20.34 -19.96 63.64
N ARG A 203 19.48 -19.50 62.74
CA ARG A 203 19.89 -18.69 61.57
C ARG A 203 20.44 -17.34 62.00
N ILE A 204 19.75 -16.65 62.91
CA ILE A 204 20.18 -15.37 63.45
C ILE A 204 21.53 -15.50 64.16
N ILE A 205 21.70 -16.50 65.03
CA ILE A 205 22.97 -16.76 65.72
C ILE A 205 24.12 -16.99 64.73
N LYS A 206 23.85 -17.67 63.61
CA LYS A 206 24.83 -17.89 62.54
C LYS A 206 25.13 -16.61 61.76
N GLU A 207 24.12 -15.77 61.51
CA GLU A 207 24.29 -14.43 60.89
C GLU A 207 25.10 -13.49 61.80
N LEU A 208 24.94 -13.58 63.12
CA LEU A 208 25.74 -12.85 64.12
C LEU A 208 27.18 -13.38 64.27
N GLY A 209 27.56 -14.44 63.54
CA GLY A 209 28.92 -14.97 63.49
C GLY A 209 29.28 -16.02 64.54
N PHE A 210 28.34 -16.42 65.41
CA PHE A 210 28.61 -17.47 66.39
C PHE A 210 28.67 -18.85 65.74
N ARG A 211 29.64 -19.66 66.16
CA ARG A 211 29.84 -21.04 65.67
C ARG A 211 29.83 -22.02 66.84
N TRP A 212 29.14 -23.14 66.66
CA TRP A 212 29.16 -24.21 67.65
C TRP A 212 30.51 -24.92 67.63
N LYS A 213 31.18 -24.97 68.78
CA LYS A 213 32.41 -25.76 68.98
C LYS A 213 32.03 -27.11 69.57
N LYS A 214 32.25 -28.19 68.83
CA LYS A 214 32.11 -29.55 69.39
C LYS A 214 33.22 -29.74 70.45
N LYS A 215 32.86 -30.12 71.67
CA LYS A 215 33.83 -30.60 72.64
C LYS A 215 34.41 -31.92 72.11
N LYS A 216 35.74 -32.08 72.11
CA LYS A 216 36.34 -33.42 72.00
C LYS A 216 35.96 -34.14 73.28
N ILE A 217 35.31 -35.28 73.15
CA ILE A 217 35.12 -36.22 74.27
C ILE A 217 36.48 -36.92 74.35
N GLU A 218 37.24 -36.62 75.41
CA GLU A 218 38.41 -37.42 75.80
C GLU A 218 37.94 -38.68 76.54
#